data_AF-A0A6G0ADB0-F1
#
_entry.id   AF-A0A6G0ADB0-F1
#
_cell.length_a   1.000
_cell.length_b   1.000
_cell.length_c   1.000
_cell.angle_alpha   90.00
_cell.angle_beta   90.00
_cell.angle_gamma   90.00
#
_symmetry.space_group_name_H-M   'P 1'
#
loop_
_entity.id
_entity.type
_entity.pdbx_description
1 polymer ?
#
loop_
_entity_poly.entity_id
_entity_poly.type
_entity_poly.pdbx_seq_one_letter_code
_entity_poly.pdbx_strand_id
1 'polypeptide(L)'
;MKNSLLLFSISFFLCISFAEAQPNLPDSSHVLVVYNSLDQTSISVMNYYKDARNIPSSNIVALNSLFNEWITDPETQDSHYIELRQQGEAIVDTFNVNTWCATKHAWIYFNKRIAIPIANWLNNTVVNGDTLKNIIRFIAITKGVPFKIHSRTGIGGYSESRNVVVDRLLCLVGETIDDPEALLDYFYGDSCFYNPLNDYIENPYYNVDPNFSMEQNFLPFLKLIS
;
A
#
# COMPACT_ATOMS: atom_id res chain seq x y z
N MET A 1 43.79 18.29 -36.49
CA MET A 1 42.73 17.32 -36.86
C MET A 1 42.74 16.05 -36.00
N LYS A 2 43.88 15.47 -35.60
CA LYS A 2 43.89 14.25 -34.75
C LYS A 2 43.24 14.39 -33.37
N ASN A 3 43.37 15.56 -32.72
CA ASN A 3 42.80 15.76 -31.38
C ASN A 3 41.28 15.96 -31.37
N SER A 4 40.65 16.35 -32.49
CA SER A 4 39.19 16.55 -32.53
C SER A 4 38.43 15.23 -32.73
N LEU A 5 39.04 14.24 -33.38
CA LEU A 5 38.47 12.89 -33.51
C LEU A 5 38.45 12.15 -32.17
N LEU A 6 39.50 12.32 -31.35
CA LEU A 6 39.59 11.68 -30.03
C LEU A 6 38.52 12.23 -29.07
N LEU A 7 38.28 13.55 -29.09
CA LEU A 7 37.24 14.21 -28.30
C LEU A 7 35.83 13.78 -28.72
N PHE A 8 35.60 13.58 -30.01
CA PHE A 8 34.32 13.09 -30.52
C PHE A 8 34.07 11.63 -30.12
N SER A 9 35.09 10.78 -30.18
CA SER A 9 34.99 9.38 -29.73
C SER A 9 34.74 9.27 -28.23
N ILE A 10 35.43 10.05 -27.39
CA ILE A 10 35.22 10.03 -25.93
C ILE A 10 33.80 10.52 -25.58
N SER A 11 33.30 11.56 -26.26
CA SER A 11 31.92 12.03 -26.06
C SER A 11 30.89 11.00 -26.50
N PHE A 12 31.14 10.26 -27.60
CA PHE A 12 30.23 9.23 -28.09
C PHE A 12 30.18 8.02 -27.14
N PHE A 13 31.33 7.58 -26.61
CA PHE A 13 31.38 6.50 -25.62
C PHE A 13 30.74 6.89 -24.27
N LEU A 14 30.94 8.13 -23.80
CA LEU A 14 30.27 8.61 -22.59
C LEU A 14 28.74 8.63 -22.75
N CYS A 15 28.22 9.05 -23.92
CA CYS A 15 26.77 9.07 -24.17
C CYS A 15 26.15 7.67 -24.23
N ILE A 16 26.86 6.65 -24.74
CA ILE A 16 26.39 5.26 -24.75
C ILE A 16 26.29 4.73 -23.31
N SER A 17 27.26 5.05 -22.46
CA SER A 17 27.25 4.63 -21.05
C SER A 17 26.09 5.23 -20.24
N PHE A 18 25.64 6.46 -20.55
CA PHE A 18 24.46 7.05 -19.88
C PHE A 18 23.12 6.44 -20.35
N ALA A 19 23.02 5.97 -21.59
CA ALA A 19 21.82 5.31 -22.10
C ALA A 19 21.63 3.91 -21.48
N GLU A 20 22.72 3.18 -21.23
CA GLU A 20 22.69 1.88 -20.55
C GLU A 20 22.63 1.98 -19.01
N ALA A 21 22.95 3.15 -18.43
CA ALA A 21 22.94 3.36 -16.98
C ALA A 21 21.61 3.90 -16.42
N GLN A 22 20.55 4.02 -17.23
CA GLN A 22 19.20 4.14 -16.68
C GLN A 22 18.89 2.78 -16.04
N PRO A 23 18.76 2.66 -14.70
CA PRO A 23 18.24 1.44 -14.11
C PRO A 23 16.92 1.16 -14.81
N ASN A 24 16.69 -0.07 -15.31
CA ASN A 24 15.46 -0.49 -15.97
C ASN A 24 14.26 0.09 -15.21
N LEU A 25 13.75 1.24 -15.68
CA LEU A 25 12.71 1.92 -14.97
C LEU A 25 11.48 1.03 -15.12
N PRO A 26 10.80 0.68 -14.03
CA PRO A 26 9.63 -0.16 -14.08
C PRO A 26 8.63 0.44 -15.06
N ASP A 27 8.38 -0.25 -16.17
CA ASP A 27 7.37 0.16 -17.12
C ASP A 27 5.97 -0.21 -16.60
N SER A 28 4.95 0.13 -17.38
CA SER A 28 3.54 -0.18 -17.07
C SER A 28 3.28 -1.67 -16.77
N SER A 29 4.10 -2.59 -17.29
CA SER A 29 3.94 -4.03 -17.07
C SER A 29 4.38 -4.48 -15.68
N HIS A 30 5.15 -3.66 -14.96
CA HIS A 30 5.63 -3.95 -13.61
C HIS A 30 4.75 -3.33 -12.51
N VAL A 31 3.68 -2.62 -12.87
CA VAL A 31 2.78 -1.95 -11.93
C VAL A 31 1.45 -2.69 -11.87
N LEU A 32 1.01 -3.04 -10.67
CA LEU A 32 -0.32 -3.56 -10.36
C LEU A 32 -1.20 -2.42 -9.83
N VAL A 33 -2.36 -2.19 -10.43
CA VAL A 33 -3.34 -1.21 -9.93
C VAL A 33 -4.43 -1.93 -9.16
N VAL A 34 -4.64 -1.52 -7.90
CA VAL A 34 -5.66 -2.08 -7.01
C VAL A 34 -6.74 -1.04 -6.74
N TYR A 35 -7.99 -1.43 -6.93
CA TYR A 35 -9.12 -0.52 -6.76
C TYR A 35 -10.31 -1.16 -6.05
N ASN A 36 -11.13 -0.33 -5.42
CA ASN A 36 -12.39 -0.71 -4.81
C ASN A 36 -13.48 -0.71 -5.88
N SER A 37 -14.00 -1.88 -6.26
CA SER A 37 -15.03 -1.95 -7.30
C SER A 37 -16.42 -1.50 -6.83
N LEU A 38 -16.56 -1.16 -5.54
CA LEU A 38 -17.80 -0.64 -4.95
C LEU A 38 -17.80 0.90 -4.88
N ASP A 39 -16.67 1.55 -5.18
CA ASP A 39 -16.54 3.01 -5.12
C ASP A 39 -16.30 3.60 -6.52
N GLN A 40 -17.20 4.47 -6.96
CA GLN A 40 -17.14 5.06 -8.31
C GLN A 40 -15.91 5.95 -8.50
N THR A 41 -15.44 6.62 -7.45
CA THR A 41 -14.23 7.45 -7.51
C THR A 41 -12.99 6.57 -7.73
N SER A 42 -12.90 5.45 -7.02
CA SER A 42 -11.89 4.42 -7.17
C SER A 42 -11.82 3.90 -8.60
N ILE A 43 -12.98 3.55 -9.18
CA ILE A 43 -13.11 3.11 -10.56
C ILE A 43 -12.60 4.18 -11.53
N SER A 44 -13.02 5.44 -11.35
CA SER A 44 -12.58 6.56 -12.20
C SER A 44 -11.07 6.80 -12.13
N VAL A 45 -10.47 6.73 -10.94
CA VAL A 45 -9.02 6.86 -10.75
C VAL A 45 -8.27 5.69 -11.39
N MET A 46 -8.75 4.45 -11.22
CA MET A 46 -8.18 3.27 -11.86
C MET A 46 -8.18 3.39 -13.39
N ASN A 47 -9.32 3.79 -13.98
CA ASN A 47 -9.42 3.97 -15.44
C ASN A 47 -8.44 5.05 -15.93
N TYR A 48 -8.33 6.17 -15.20
CA TYR A 48 -7.33 7.20 -15.51
C TYR A 48 -5.91 6.63 -15.54
N TYR A 49 -5.47 5.89 -14.50
CA TYR A 49 -4.13 5.30 -14.47
C TYR A 49 -3.93 4.27 -15.58
N LYS A 50 -4.93 3.43 -15.82
CA LYS A 50 -4.93 2.45 -16.90
C LYS A 50 -4.65 3.11 -18.24
N ASP A 51 -5.44 4.13 -18.59
CA ASP A 51 -5.39 4.77 -19.89
C ASP A 51 -4.16 5.68 -20.03
N ALA A 52 -3.84 6.47 -19.00
CA ALA A 52 -2.74 7.42 -19.04
C ALA A 52 -1.35 6.74 -19.02
N ARG A 53 -1.25 5.54 -18.45
CA ARG A 53 0.03 4.80 -18.32
C ARG A 53 0.07 3.51 -19.12
N ASN A 54 -0.97 3.20 -19.90
CA ASN A 54 -1.10 1.93 -20.63
C ASN A 54 -0.94 0.69 -19.73
N ILE A 55 -1.52 0.72 -18.53
CA ILE A 55 -1.45 -0.43 -17.62
C ILE A 55 -2.19 -1.62 -18.26
N PRO A 56 -1.54 -2.79 -18.40
CA PRO A 56 -2.20 -3.98 -18.93
C PRO A 56 -3.43 -4.37 -18.11
N SER A 57 -4.50 -4.83 -18.76
CA SER A 57 -5.71 -5.27 -18.03
C SER A 57 -5.44 -6.42 -17.06
N SER A 58 -4.43 -7.27 -17.32
CA SER A 58 -3.97 -8.31 -16.40
C SER A 58 -3.45 -7.72 -15.08
N ASN A 59 -2.95 -6.49 -15.11
CA ASN A 59 -2.33 -5.81 -13.99
C ASN A 59 -3.34 -4.96 -13.19
N ILE A 60 -4.63 -5.26 -13.28
CA ILE A 60 -5.69 -4.52 -12.58
C ILE A 60 -6.45 -5.49 -11.68
N VAL A 61 -6.49 -5.20 -10.38
CA VAL A 61 -7.16 -6.01 -9.36
C VAL A 61 -8.32 -5.26 -8.76
N ALA A 62 -9.50 -5.87 -8.83
CA ALA A 62 -10.71 -5.39 -8.18
C ALA A 62 -10.84 -5.97 -6.77
N LEU A 63 -10.96 -5.10 -5.77
CA LEU A 63 -11.41 -5.46 -4.43
C LEU A 63 -12.91 -5.26 -4.38
N ASN A 64 -13.65 -6.37 -4.37
CA ASN A 64 -15.11 -6.41 -4.51
C ASN A 64 -15.86 -6.58 -3.18
N SER A 65 -15.14 -6.58 -2.06
CA SER A 65 -15.73 -6.82 -0.75
C SER A 65 -15.19 -5.90 0.35
N LEU A 66 -14.97 -4.64 -0.01
CA LEU A 66 -14.62 -3.59 0.94
C LEU A 66 -15.88 -2.93 1.50
N PHE A 67 -16.41 -3.50 2.56
CA PHE A 67 -17.60 -3.02 3.27
C PHE A 67 -17.48 -3.31 4.77
N ASN A 68 -18.20 -2.55 5.59
CA ASN A 68 -18.23 -2.77 7.04
C ASN A 68 -18.79 -4.16 7.36
N GLU A 69 -18.15 -4.89 8.26
CA GLU A 69 -18.60 -6.24 8.64
C GLU A 69 -18.22 -6.58 10.07
N TRP A 70 -18.89 -7.60 10.61
CA TRP A 70 -18.42 -8.29 11.80
C TRP A 70 -17.30 -9.25 11.42
N ILE A 71 -16.16 -9.13 12.09
CA ILE A 71 -15.04 -10.05 11.98
C ILE A 71 -14.97 -10.88 13.25
N THR A 72 -14.90 -12.19 13.08
CA THR A 72 -14.71 -13.15 14.17
C THR A 72 -13.26 -13.62 14.14
N ASP A 73 -12.58 -13.52 15.29
CA ASP A 73 -11.29 -14.15 15.48
C ASP A 73 -11.47 -15.67 15.56
N PRO A 74 -10.85 -16.47 14.66
CA PRO A 74 -11.03 -17.92 14.65
C PRO A 74 -10.50 -18.61 15.91
N GLU A 75 -9.56 -18.01 16.65
CA GLU A 75 -8.99 -18.62 17.85
C GLU A 75 -9.82 -18.34 19.09
N THR A 76 -10.15 -17.07 19.34
CA THR A 76 -10.88 -16.65 20.53
C THR A 76 -12.40 -16.74 20.38
N GLN A 77 -12.88 -16.85 19.14
CA GLN A 77 -14.31 -16.77 18.76
C GLN A 77 -14.96 -15.41 19.11
N ASP A 78 -14.16 -14.42 19.51
CA ASP A 78 -14.64 -13.07 19.78
C ASP A 78 -14.89 -12.32 18.48
N SER A 79 -15.94 -11.49 18.45
CA SER A 79 -16.38 -10.81 17.24
C SER A 79 -16.43 -9.29 17.43
N HIS A 80 -15.68 -8.57 16.60
CA HIS A 80 -15.67 -7.12 16.58
C HIS A 80 -16.27 -6.59 15.28
N TYR A 81 -16.89 -5.41 15.35
CA TYR A 81 -17.40 -4.71 14.18
C TYR A 81 -16.30 -3.84 13.58
N ILE A 82 -15.98 -4.08 12.32
CA ILE A 82 -14.99 -3.33 11.56
C ILE A 82 -15.70 -2.35 10.64
N GLU A 83 -15.36 -1.07 10.77
CA GLU A 83 -15.84 0.03 9.94
C GLU A 83 -14.75 0.55 9.02
N LEU A 84 -15.12 0.76 7.75
CA LEU A 84 -14.36 1.58 6.83
C LEU A 84 -14.74 3.05 7.04
N ARG A 85 -13.85 3.84 7.65
CA ARG A 85 -14.06 5.27 7.90
C ARG A 85 -13.30 6.11 6.88
N GLN A 86 -13.57 7.42 6.89
CA GLN A 86 -12.89 8.41 6.05
C GLN A 86 -13.02 8.07 4.55
N GLN A 87 -14.26 7.87 4.08
CA GLN A 87 -14.52 7.51 2.68
C GLN A 87 -13.82 6.21 2.23
N GLY A 88 -13.63 5.25 3.15
CA GLY A 88 -13.01 3.96 2.84
C GLY A 88 -11.51 3.90 3.02
N GLU A 89 -10.89 4.97 3.53
CA GLU A 89 -9.44 5.10 3.63
C GLU A 89 -8.84 4.51 4.92
N ALA A 90 -9.68 4.27 5.94
CA ALA A 90 -9.25 3.75 7.23
C ALA A 90 -10.03 2.50 7.64
N ILE A 91 -9.32 1.43 8.02
CA ILE A 91 -9.89 0.25 8.70
C ILE A 91 -9.93 0.55 10.20
N VAL A 92 -11.12 0.51 10.79
CA VAL A 92 -11.35 0.87 12.18
C VAL A 92 -12.11 -0.24 12.89
N ASP A 93 -11.51 -0.80 13.93
CA ASP A 93 -12.23 -1.67 14.87
C ASP A 93 -12.97 -0.82 15.88
N THR A 94 -14.31 -0.85 15.88
CA THR A 94 -15.13 0.02 16.74
C THR A 94 -15.03 -0.28 18.23
N PHE A 95 -14.48 -1.44 18.61
CA PHE A 95 -14.28 -1.86 20.00
C PHE A 95 -12.91 -1.43 20.54
N ASN A 96 -12.01 -0.99 19.67
CA ASN A 96 -10.67 -0.54 20.05
C ASN A 96 -10.66 0.88 20.62
N VAL A 97 -11.12 1.04 21.86
CA VAL A 97 -11.25 2.35 22.52
C VAL A 97 -10.02 2.77 23.33
N ASN A 98 -9.12 1.85 23.70
CA ASN A 98 -8.06 2.11 24.68
C ASN A 98 -6.73 1.38 24.41
N THR A 99 -6.49 0.87 23.20
CA THR A 99 -5.18 0.29 22.87
C THR A 99 -4.34 1.27 22.05
N TRP A 100 -3.04 1.03 22.02
CA TRP A 100 -2.07 1.85 21.28
C TRP A 100 -1.66 1.20 19.95
N CYS A 101 -2.33 0.13 19.55
CA CYS A 101 -2.00 -0.68 18.39
C CYS A 101 -3.25 -1.14 17.65
N ALA A 102 -3.10 -1.51 16.38
CA ALA A 102 -4.20 -2.12 15.63
C ALA A 102 -4.64 -3.44 16.27
N THR A 103 -5.93 -3.78 16.20
CA THR A 103 -6.45 -5.03 16.78
C THR A 103 -6.32 -6.20 15.83
N LYS A 104 -6.23 -7.42 16.38
CA LYS A 104 -6.27 -8.68 15.63
C LYS A 104 -7.46 -8.73 14.65
N HIS A 105 -8.65 -8.26 15.04
CA HIS A 105 -9.81 -8.20 14.16
C HIS A 105 -9.64 -7.26 12.96
N ALA A 106 -9.06 -6.08 13.16
CA ALA A 106 -8.77 -5.16 12.06
C ALA A 106 -7.72 -5.75 11.10
N TRP A 107 -6.76 -6.52 11.61
CA TRP A 107 -5.80 -7.28 10.81
C TRP A 107 -6.44 -8.42 10.03
N ILE A 108 -7.30 -9.21 10.65
CA ILE A 108 -8.07 -10.25 9.97
C ILE A 108 -8.89 -9.64 8.83
N TYR A 109 -9.51 -8.48 9.04
CA TYR A 109 -10.20 -7.74 7.98
C TYR A 109 -9.26 -7.39 6.82
N PHE A 110 -8.12 -6.74 7.11
CA PHE A 110 -7.12 -6.39 6.11
C PHE A 110 -6.69 -7.62 5.30
N ASN A 111 -6.36 -8.72 5.99
CA ASN A 111 -5.87 -9.92 5.34
C ASN A 111 -6.94 -10.53 4.42
N LYS A 112 -8.16 -10.73 4.95
CA LYS A 112 -9.29 -11.34 4.25
C LYS A 112 -9.76 -10.51 3.05
N ARG A 113 -9.82 -9.18 3.19
CA ARG A 113 -10.47 -8.29 2.21
C ARG A 113 -9.52 -7.59 1.25
N ILE A 114 -8.23 -7.50 1.59
CA ILE A 114 -7.24 -6.76 0.79
C ILE A 114 -6.10 -7.69 0.41
N ALA A 115 -5.35 -8.22 1.39
CA ALA A 115 -4.11 -8.93 1.10
C ALA A 115 -4.33 -10.25 0.33
N ILE A 116 -5.24 -11.12 0.81
CA ILE A 116 -5.52 -12.41 0.16
C ILE A 116 -6.03 -12.24 -1.27
N PRO A 117 -7.01 -11.35 -1.58
CA PRO A 117 -7.42 -11.10 -2.96
C PRO A 117 -6.27 -10.67 -3.87
N ILE A 118 -5.38 -9.79 -3.40
CA ILE A 118 -4.22 -9.32 -4.16
C ILE A 118 -3.21 -10.45 -4.35
N ALA A 119 -2.88 -11.20 -3.30
CA ALA A 119 -1.98 -12.34 -3.35
C ALA A 119 -2.47 -13.40 -4.34
N ASN A 120 -3.76 -13.75 -4.27
CA ASN A 120 -4.39 -14.70 -5.18
C ASN A 120 -4.32 -14.21 -6.63
N TRP A 121 -4.52 -12.92 -6.87
CA TRP A 121 -4.37 -12.37 -8.22
C TRP A 121 -2.94 -12.48 -8.73
N LEU A 122 -1.96 -12.09 -7.92
CA LEU A 122 -0.53 -12.15 -8.25
C LEU A 122 -0.06 -13.58 -8.54
N ASN A 123 -0.51 -14.55 -7.75
CA ASN A 123 -0.09 -15.95 -7.86
C ASN A 123 -0.75 -16.69 -9.02
N ASN A 124 -1.99 -16.34 -9.39
CA ASN A 124 -2.77 -17.11 -10.36
C ASN A 124 -2.86 -16.46 -11.75
N THR A 125 -2.53 -15.17 -11.89
CA THR A 125 -2.56 -14.50 -13.19
C THR A 125 -1.24 -14.73 -13.92
N VAL A 126 -1.30 -15.36 -15.10
CA VAL A 126 -0.13 -15.70 -15.93
C VAL A 126 -0.04 -14.76 -17.13
N VAL A 127 1.12 -14.14 -17.31
CA VAL A 127 1.44 -13.27 -18.46
C VAL A 127 2.76 -13.75 -19.05
N ASN A 128 2.77 -14.04 -20.35
CA ASN A 128 3.97 -14.53 -21.07
C ASN A 128 4.65 -15.77 -20.45
N GLY A 129 3.88 -16.64 -19.80
CA GLY A 129 4.38 -17.88 -19.20
C GLY A 129 4.83 -17.76 -17.74
N ASP A 130 4.86 -16.55 -17.17
CA ASP A 130 5.19 -16.30 -15.76
C ASP A 130 3.99 -15.74 -14.99
N THR A 131 3.94 -15.97 -13.68
CA THR A 131 2.93 -15.38 -12.81
C THR A 131 3.22 -13.91 -12.55
N LEU A 132 2.17 -13.11 -12.32
CA LEU A 132 2.33 -11.70 -11.99
C LEU A 132 3.17 -11.48 -10.72
N LYS A 133 3.18 -12.41 -9.76
CA LYS A 133 4.09 -12.38 -8.60
C LYS A 133 5.57 -12.21 -9.01
N ASN A 134 5.99 -12.81 -10.14
CA ASN A 134 7.38 -12.72 -10.62
C ASN A 134 7.63 -11.47 -11.47
N ILE A 135 6.58 -10.80 -11.95
CA ILE A 135 6.66 -9.68 -12.89
C ILE A 135 6.45 -8.34 -12.18
N ILE A 136 5.45 -8.24 -11.32
CA ILE A 136 5.08 -6.99 -10.64
C ILE A 136 6.19 -6.55 -9.67
N ARG A 137 6.44 -5.24 -9.63
CA ARG A 137 7.39 -4.58 -8.74
C ARG A 137 6.75 -3.50 -7.87
N PHE A 138 5.60 -2.96 -8.30
CA PHE A 138 4.88 -1.90 -7.58
C PHE A 138 3.40 -2.20 -7.52
N ILE A 139 2.79 -1.88 -6.38
CA ILE A 139 1.33 -1.92 -6.20
C ILE A 139 0.87 -0.48 -5.99
N ALA A 140 0.03 0.00 -6.91
CA ALA A 140 -0.63 1.29 -6.83
C ALA A 140 -2.05 1.10 -6.29
N ILE A 141 -2.28 1.56 -5.06
CA ILE A 141 -3.60 1.55 -4.44
C ILE A 141 -4.34 2.84 -4.84
N THR A 142 -5.60 2.72 -5.23
CA THR A 142 -6.45 3.88 -5.59
C THR A 142 -7.34 4.33 -4.43
N LYS A 143 -7.91 5.54 -4.54
CA LYS A 143 -8.87 6.08 -3.55
C LYS A 143 -10.00 5.07 -3.28
N GLY A 144 -10.49 5.02 -2.05
CA GLY A 144 -11.54 4.09 -1.63
C GLY A 144 -11.05 2.68 -1.26
N VAL A 145 -9.75 2.39 -1.43
CA VAL A 145 -9.07 1.27 -0.77
C VAL A 145 -8.37 1.80 0.48
N PRO A 146 -8.46 1.13 1.63
CA PRO A 146 -7.82 1.60 2.85
C PRO A 146 -6.31 1.75 2.72
N PHE A 147 -5.76 2.85 3.22
CA PHE A 147 -4.31 3.06 3.31
C PHE A 147 -3.78 2.89 4.74
N LYS A 148 -4.66 2.79 5.75
CA LYS A 148 -4.27 2.57 7.14
C LYS A 148 -5.22 1.70 7.94
N ILE A 149 -4.65 1.04 8.95
CA ILE A 149 -5.38 0.38 10.04
C ILE A 149 -5.23 1.25 11.29
N HIS A 150 -6.35 1.60 11.92
CA HIS A 150 -6.33 2.46 13.10
C HIS A 150 -5.88 1.74 14.36
N SER A 151 -4.98 2.40 15.10
CA SER A 151 -4.54 1.99 16.45
C SER A 151 -5.60 2.24 17.52
N ARG A 152 -6.51 3.20 17.33
CA ARG A 152 -7.65 3.46 18.23
C ARG A 152 -8.80 4.21 17.54
N THR A 153 -9.99 4.10 18.13
CA THR A 153 -11.25 4.68 17.62
C THR A 153 -11.50 6.14 18.01
N GLY A 154 -10.79 6.67 19.00
CA GLY A 154 -11.01 8.01 19.55
C GLY A 154 -10.61 9.16 18.60
N ILE A 155 -10.99 10.39 18.96
CA ILE A 155 -10.76 11.63 18.17
C ILE A 155 -9.27 11.86 17.84
N GLY A 156 -8.35 11.32 18.65
CA GLY A 156 -6.91 11.36 18.39
C GLY A 156 -6.38 10.29 17.43
N GLY A 157 -7.13 9.21 17.17
CA GLY A 157 -6.69 8.03 16.38
C GLY A 157 -6.48 8.31 14.89
N TYR A 158 -7.11 9.35 14.36
CA TYR A 158 -7.08 9.67 12.93
C TYR A 158 -5.72 10.18 12.45
N SER A 159 -5.05 10.91 13.32
CA SER A 159 -3.71 11.44 13.13
C SER A 159 -2.83 10.82 14.19
N GLU A 160 -2.44 9.58 13.98
CA GLU A 160 -1.42 8.93 14.81
C GLU A 160 -0.30 8.41 13.95
N SER A 161 0.92 8.69 14.41
CA SER A 161 2.13 8.05 13.95
C SER A 161 2.09 6.53 14.13
N ARG A 162 1.17 5.99 14.93
CA ARG A 162 1.07 4.56 15.28
C ARG A 162 0.08 3.77 14.43
N ASN A 163 -0.66 4.43 13.54
CA ASN A 163 -1.53 3.73 12.60
C ASN A 163 -0.69 2.83 11.69
N VAL A 164 -1.13 1.59 11.46
CA VAL A 164 -0.45 0.70 10.52
C VAL A 164 -0.71 1.18 9.12
N VAL A 165 0.32 1.20 8.28
CA VAL A 165 0.17 1.66 6.90
C VAL A 165 0.02 0.48 5.96
N VAL A 166 -1.11 0.44 5.26
CA VAL A 166 -1.51 -0.69 4.41
C VAL A 166 -0.54 -0.92 3.25
N ASP A 167 0.00 0.13 2.64
CA ASP A 167 0.95 -0.01 1.54
C ASP A 167 2.23 -0.77 1.96
N ARG A 168 2.74 -0.54 3.17
CA ARG A 168 3.86 -1.27 3.76
C ARG A 168 3.52 -2.74 3.97
N LEU A 169 2.29 -3.04 4.40
CA LEU A 169 1.84 -4.43 4.54
C LEU A 169 1.79 -5.15 3.21
N LEU A 170 1.38 -4.46 2.14
CA LEU A 170 1.35 -5.03 0.81
C LEU A 170 2.74 -5.34 0.25
N CYS A 171 3.81 -4.71 0.76
CA CYS A 171 5.18 -5.13 0.42
C CYS A 171 5.49 -6.57 0.88
N LEU A 172 4.74 -7.10 1.84
CA LEU A 172 4.91 -8.45 2.38
C LEU A 172 3.94 -9.48 1.75
N VAL A 173 3.04 -9.05 0.84
CA VAL A 173 1.95 -9.88 0.28
C VAL A 173 2.42 -11.09 -0.55
N GLY A 174 3.72 -11.16 -0.86
CA GLY A 174 4.35 -12.28 -1.57
C GLY A 174 4.83 -13.41 -0.66
N GLU A 175 4.94 -13.16 0.63
CA GLU A 175 5.21 -14.12 1.69
C GLU A 175 3.88 -14.40 2.42
N THR A 176 3.69 -15.61 2.94
CA THR A 176 2.44 -15.97 3.63
C THR A 176 2.21 -15.03 4.82
N ILE A 177 1.29 -14.06 4.66
CA ILE A 177 0.73 -13.22 5.71
C ILE A 177 -0.29 -14.07 6.51
N ASP A 178 0.12 -15.25 6.95
CA ASP A 178 -0.77 -16.19 7.63
C ASP A 178 -0.74 -16.01 9.15
N ASP A 179 0.23 -15.24 9.67
CA ASP A 179 0.37 -14.95 11.10
C ASP A 179 0.13 -13.45 11.39
N PRO A 180 -1.11 -13.06 11.73
CA PRO A 180 -1.41 -11.68 12.11
C PRO A 180 -0.72 -11.25 13.40
N GLU A 181 -0.35 -12.17 14.30
CA GLU A 181 0.34 -11.84 15.55
C GLU A 181 1.82 -11.55 15.32
N ALA A 182 2.51 -12.32 14.48
CA ALA A 182 3.90 -12.06 14.13
C ALA A 182 4.09 -10.69 13.43
N LEU A 183 3.13 -10.26 12.62
CA LEU A 183 3.16 -8.93 11.99
C LEU A 183 2.78 -7.82 12.97
N LEU A 184 1.81 -8.07 13.85
CA LEU A 184 1.52 -7.17 14.96
C LEU A 184 2.76 -6.94 15.83
N ASP A 185 3.45 -8.01 16.19
CA ASP A 185 4.70 -7.97 16.93
C ASP A 185 5.83 -7.30 16.13
N TYR A 186 5.89 -7.46 14.81
CA TYR A 186 6.84 -6.72 13.98
C TYR A 186 6.61 -5.20 14.01
N PHE A 187 5.34 -4.75 13.94
CA PHE A 187 5.02 -3.32 13.88
C PHE A 187 5.00 -2.64 15.25
N TYR A 188 4.68 -3.40 16.30
CA TYR A 188 4.45 -2.86 17.64
C TYR A 188 5.35 -3.48 18.72
N GLY A 189 6.01 -4.61 18.50
CA GLY A 189 6.70 -5.37 19.54
C GLY A 189 5.82 -5.64 20.76
N ASP A 190 6.44 -5.70 21.95
CA ASP A 190 5.76 -5.78 23.25
C ASP A 190 4.94 -4.51 23.62
N SER A 191 4.88 -3.48 22.77
CA SER A 191 4.44 -2.12 23.13
C SER A 191 2.95 -1.83 23.06
N CYS A 192 2.11 -2.79 22.65
CA CYS A 192 0.66 -2.61 22.57
C CYS A 192 0.03 -2.10 23.88
N PHE A 193 0.64 -2.40 25.03
CA PHE A 193 0.17 -2.05 26.37
C PHE A 193 1.12 -1.16 27.19
N TYR A 194 2.37 -1.02 26.77
CA TYR A 194 3.37 -0.20 27.44
C TYR A 194 3.86 0.88 26.49
N ASN A 195 3.68 2.16 26.84
CA ASN A 195 4.16 3.29 26.06
C ASN A 195 5.71 3.31 26.02
N PRO A 196 6.40 2.95 24.92
CA PRO A 196 7.84 3.09 24.82
C PRO A 196 8.08 4.27 23.89
N LEU A 197 8.63 5.33 24.44
CA LEU A 197 8.82 6.58 23.73
C LEU A 197 9.73 6.50 22.47
N ASN A 198 10.22 5.35 21.98
CA ASN A 198 11.28 5.35 20.95
C ASN A 198 11.34 4.24 19.87
N ASP A 199 10.59 3.13 19.89
CA ASP A 199 10.86 1.99 18.96
C ASP A 199 9.65 1.53 18.13
N TYR A 200 8.84 2.45 17.59
CA TYR A 200 7.78 2.10 16.64
C TYR A 200 8.02 2.74 15.27
N ILE A 201 7.55 2.05 14.24
CA ILE A 201 7.59 2.55 12.88
C ILE A 201 6.51 3.61 12.73
N GLU A 202 6.91 4.87 12.56
CA GLU A 202 5.96 5.95 12.33
C GLU A 202 5.26 5.80 10.97
N ASN A 203 3.95 6.04 10.96
CA ASN A 203 3.15 6.19 9.77
C ASN A 203 3.67 7.40 8.96
N PRO A 204 4.28 7.21 7.78
CA PRO A 204 4.76 8.31 6.95
C PRO A 204 3.66 9.28 6.48
N TYR A 205 2.38 8.90 6.59
CA TYR A 205 1.24 9.76 6.27
C TYR A 205 0.68 10.52 7.48
N TYR A 206 1.31 10.43 8.65
CA TYR A 206 0.87 11.14 9.85
C TYR A 206 0.93 12.66 9.64
N ASN A 207 -0.23 13.33 9.79
CA ASN A 207 -0.43 14.78 9.60
C ASN A 207 0.00 15.35 8.24
N VAL A 208 0.34 14.51 7.26
CA VAL A 208 0.65 14.96 5.90
C VAL A 208 -0.63 15.48 5.22
N ASP A 209 -1.80 15.02 5.66
CA ASP A 209 -3.10 15.42 5.13
C ASP A 209 -4.20 15.46 6.20
N PRO A 210 -4.22 16.50 7.04
CA PRO A 210 -5.21 16.60 8.11
C PRO A 210 -6.66 16.59 7.62
N ASN A 211 -6.87 16.92 6.34
CA ASN A 211 -8.19 17.04 5.71
C ASN A 211 -8.56 15.84 4.83
N PHE A 212 -7.69 14.82 4.71
CA PHE A 212 -7.92 13.64 3.86
C PHE A 212 -8.25 14.02 2.39
N SER A 213 -7.63 15.09 1.92
CA SER A 213 -7.78 15.65 0.58
C SER A 213 -7.08 14.80 -0.49
N MET A 214 -6.09 14.01 -0.07
CA MET A 214 -5.10 13.28 -0.86
C MET A 214 -4.24 14.19 -1.75
N GLU A 215 -4.33 15.52 -1.60
CA GLU A 215 -3.65 16.48 -2.48
C GLU A 215 -2.13 16.30 -2.46
N GLN A 216 -1.53 15.97 -1.30
CA GLN A 216 -0.09 15.72 -1.19
C GLN A 216 0.41 14.65 -2.17
N ASN A 217 -0.41 13.65 -2.49
CA ASN A 217 -0.01 12.54 -3.37
C ASN A 217 0.07 12.97 -4.84
N PHE A 218 -0.44 14.17 -5.16
CA PHE A 218 -0.43 14.77 -6.49
C PHE A 218 0.48 16.02 -6.56
N LEU A 219 1.12 16.41 -5.45
CA LEU A 219 2.12 17.46 -5.44
C LEU A 219 3.48 16.94 -5.92
N PRO A 220 4.27 17.72 -6.68
CA PRO A 220 5.62 17.32 -7.07
C PRO A 220 6.51 17.14 -5.83
N PHE A 221 7.34 16.08 -5.83
CA PHE A 221 8.23 15.65 -4.72
C PHE A 221 9.09 16.78 -4.12
N LEU A 222 9.36 17.84 -4.88
CA LEU A 222 10.17 19.00 -4.47
C LEU A 222 9.55 19.89 -3.37
N LYS A 223 8.28 19.68 -2.97
CA LYS A 223 7.62 20.51 -1.94
C LYS A 223 7.53 19.87 -0.54
N LEU A 224 7.97 18.63 -0.36
CA LEU A 224 7.86 17.93 0.93
C LEU A 224 9.07 18.14 1.86
N ILE A 225 10.02 19.01 1.48
CA ILE A 225 11.23 19.35 2.26
C ILE A 225 11.31 20.87 2.52
N SER A 226 10.17 21.52 2.77
CA SER A 226 10.12 22.93 3.19
C SER A 226 9.35 23.12 4.48
#